data_AF-A0A7Y2DYZ6-F1
#
_entry.id   AF-A0A7Y2DYZ6-F1
#
_cell.length_a   1.000
_cell.length_b   1.000
_cell.length_c   1.000
_cell.angle_alpha   90.00
_cell.angle_beta   90.00
_cell.angle_gamma   90.00
#
_symmetry.space_group_name_H-M   'P 1'
#
loop_
_entity.id
_entity.type
_entity.pdbx_description
1 polymer ?
#
loop_
_entity_poly.entity_id
_entity_poly.type
_entity_poly.pdbx_seq_one_letter_code
_entity_poly.pdbx_strand_id
1 'polypeptide(L)'
;MILWITCTSFVSAPPSFKIGLLKYNGGGDWYANLDTSLKNLAMFCNDKIGTNIDPDQGIVEVGSPELFNFPFVHMTGHGNVVFS
;
A
#
# COMPACT_ATOMS: atom_id res chain seq x y z
N MET A 1 7.52 -32.94 39.35
CA MET A 1 6.97 -32.68 38.00
C MET A 1 7.49 -31.32 37.56
N ILE A 2 8.48 -31.25 36.66
CA ILE A 2 9.02 -29.99 36.16
C ILE A 2 8.18 -29.57 34.96
N LEU A 3 7.48 -28.44 35.08
CA LEU A 3 6.68 -27.86 34.01
C LEU A 3 7.58 -26.90 33.20
N TRP A 4 7.87 -27.25 31.96
CA TRP A 4 8.51 -26.35 31.00
C TRP A 4 7.42 -25.50 30.33
N ILE A 5 7.44 -24.18 30.55
CA ILE A 5 6.60 -23.23 29.82
C ILE A 5 7.45 -22.70 28.66
N THR A 6 7.16 -23.15 27.45
CA THR A 6 7.67 -22.52 26.23
C THR A 6 6.82 -21.29 25.92
N CYS A 7 7.38 -20.10 26.11
CA CYS A 7 6.77 -18.86 25.63
C CYS A 7 6.93 -18.78 24.11
N THR A 8 5.86 -19.04 23.37
CA THR A 8 5.79 -18.73 21.94
C THR A 8 5.32 -17.29 21.77
N SER A 9 6.20 -16.41 21.30
CA SER A 9 5.81 -15.04 20.91
C SER A 9 5.07 -15.08 19.58
N PHE A 10 3.88 -14.48 19.52
CA PHE A 10 3.19 -14.23 18.25
C PHE A 10 3.80 -13.00 17.60
N VAL A 11 4.54 -13.19 16.51
CA VAL A 11 5.01 -12.08 15.67
C VAL A 11 3.87 -11.71 14.73
N SER A 12 3.61 -10.41 14.56
CA SER A 12 2.64 -9.95 13.55
C SER A 12 3.05 -10.50 12.18
N ALA A 13 2.08 -11.02 11.43
CA ALA A 13 2.35 -11.40 10.06
C ALA A 13 2.88 -10.18 9.28
N PRO A 14 3.87 -10.34 8.39
CA PRO A 14 4.27 -9.25 7.50
C PRO A 14 3.07 -8.82 6.64
N PRO A 15 3.02 -7.58 6.16
CA PRO A 15 1.94 -7.11 5.30
C PRO A 15 1.69 -8.04 4.12
N SER A 16 0.42 -8.31 3.81
CA SER A 16 0.03 -9.25 2.76
C SER A 16 0.17 -8.64 1.36
N PHE A 17 -0.04 -7.31 1.25
CA PHE A 17 0.14 -6.57 0.01
C PHE A 17 0.33 -5.09 0.27
N LYS A 18 0.77 -4.37 -0.77
CA LYS A 18 0.98 -2.93 -0.79
C LYS A 18 0.04 -2.29 -1.82
N ILE A 19 -0.41 -1.07 -1.55
CA ILE A 19 -1.13 -0.26 -2.54
C ILE A 19 -0.11 0.41 -3.47
N GLY A 20 -0.27 0.25 -4.78
CA GLY A 20 0.52 0.95 -5.78
C GLY A 20 -0.04 2.35 -6.02
N LEU A 21 0.76 3.41 -5.93
CA LEU A 21 0.43 4.75 -6.38
C LEU A 21 0.93 4.92 -7.83
N LEU A 22 0.00 5.14 -8.75
CA LEU A 22 0.31 5.26 -10.18
C LEU A 22 0.93 6.63 -10.49
N LYS A 23 2.19 6.61 -10.92
CA LYS A 23 2.88 7.76 -11.50
C LYS A 23 2.60 7.83 -13.00
N TYR A 24 2.01 8.94 -13.44
CA TYR A 24 1.66 9.20 -14.84
C TYR A 24 2.24 10.54 -15.34
N ASN A 25 2.27 10.72 -16.67
CA ASN A 25 2.73 11.95 -17.32
C ASN A 25 1.56 12.92 -17.60
N GLY A 26 1.83 14.15 -18.04
CA GLY A 26 0.77 15.12 -18.41
C GLY A 26 0.64 16.31 -17.46
N GLY A 27 1.62 16.51 -16.58
CA GLY A 27 1.71 17.70 -15.70
C GLY A 27 0.80 17.65 -14.47
N GLY A 28 0.14 16.52 -14.21
CA GLY A 28 -0.69 16.33 -13.02
C GLY A 28 0.12 16.03 -11.75
N ASP A 29 -0.45 16.41 -10.61
CA ASP A 29 0.05 16.23 -9.25
C ASP A 29 -0.29 14.83 -8.68
N TRP A 30 0.18 13.78 -9.36
CA TRP A 30 0.01 12.39 -8.93
C TRP A 30 0.56 12.09 -7.53
N TYR A 31 1.44 12.96 -7.02
CA TYR A 31 2.10 12.90 -5.72
C TYR A 31 1.34 13.64 -4.60
N ALA A 32 0.06 13.95 -4.77
CA ALA A 32 -0.72 14.61 -3.74
C ALA A 32 -0.88 13.72 -2.49
N ASN A 33 -0.67 14.29 -1.29
CA ASN A 33 -0.98 13.68 0.01
C ASN A 33 -0.31 12.31 0.28
N LEU A 34 0.95 12.13 -0.16
CA LEU A 34 1.68 10.86 -0.05
C LEU A 34 1.65 10.25 1.36
N ASP A 35 1.87 11.06 2.40
CA ASP A 35 2.04 10.56 3.76
C ASP A 35 0.72 10.37 4.53
N THR A 36 -0.41 10.82 3.98
CA THR A 36 -1.69 10.85 4.70
C THR A 36 -2.74 9.97 4.06
N SER A 37 -3.06 10.13 2.77
CA SER A 37 -4.26 9.52 2.17
C SER A 37 -4.25 7.99 2.22
N LEU A 38 -3.29 7.35 1.53
CA LEU A 38 -3.24 5.89 1.43
C LEU A 38 -2.81 5.23 2.73
N LYS A 39 -1.94 5.89 3.50
CA LYS A 39 -1.56 5.44 4.84
C LYS A 39 -2.76 5.37 5.77
N ASN A 40 -3.57 6.43 5.82
CA ASN A 40 -4.78 6.45 6.64
C ASN A 40 -5.80 5.40 6.18
N LEU A 41 -5.96 5.21 4.86
CA LEU A 41 -6.83 4.17 4.32
C LEU A 41 -6.36 2.76 4.73
N ALA A 42 -5.07 2.46 4.57
CA ALA A 42 -4.50 1.17 4.95
C ALA A 42 -4.66 0.90 6.46
N MET A 43 -4.32 1.87 7.30
CA MET A 43 -4.51 1.76 8.76
C MET A 43 -5.98 1.56 9.13
N PHE A 44 -6.90 2.31 8.49
CA PHE A 44 -8.33 2.18 8.75
C PHE A 44 -8.86 0.81 8.34
N CYS A 45 -8.51 0.29 7.17
CA CYS A 45 -8.95 -1.02 6.71
C CYS A 45 -8.41 -2.14 7.63
N ASN A 46 -7.14 -2.04 8.03
CA ASN A 46 -6.52 -3.01 8.94
C ASN A 46 -7.26 -3.04 10.28
N ASP A 47 -7.65 -1.87 10.81
CA ASP A 47 -8.38 -1.75 12.07
C ASP A 47 -9.85 -2.17 11.97
N LYS A 48 -10.56 -1.76 10.90
CA LYS A 48 -12.03 -1.92 10.83
C LYS A 48 -12.50 -3.21 10.20
N ILE A 49 -11.77 -3.75 9.24
CA ILE A 49 -12.18 -4.94 8.49
C ILE A 49 -11.12 -6.03 8.49
N GLY A 50 -10.08 -5.91 9.32
CA GLY A 50 -9.10 -6.96 9.56
C GLY A 50 -8.21 -7.27 8.36
N THR A 51 -7.98 -6.30 7.47
CA THR A 51 -6.98 -6.46 6.41
C THR A 51 -5.55 -6.43 6.96
N ASN A 52 -4.59 -6.74 6.10
CA ASN A 52 -3.16 -6.69 6.41
C ASN A 52 -2.41 -5.93 5.30
N ILE A 53 -2.83 -4.69 5.05
CA ILE A 53 -2.28 -3.79 4.03
C ILE A 53 -1.04 -3.11 4.58
N ASP A 54 0.02 -3.02 3.78
CA ASP A 54 1.19 -2.20 4.11
C ASP A 54 0.76 -0.70 4.16
N PRO A 55 0.98 0.00 5.28
CA PRO A 55 0.67 1.43 5.39
C PRO A 55 1.46 2.32 4.41
N ASP A 56 2.60 1.85 3.92
CA ASP A 56 3.42 2.57 2.96
C ASP A 56 3.08 2.13 1.53
N GLN A 57 2.71 3.08 0.67
CA GLN A 57 2.45 2.83 -0.74
C GLN A 57 3.73 2.58 -1.55
N GLY A 58 3.61 1.87 -2.68
CA GLY A 58 4.69 1.73 -3.67
C GLY A 58 4.42 2.63 -4.86
N ILE A 59 5.41 3.37 -5.35
CA ILE A 59 5.21 4.19 -6.57
C ILE A 59 5.47 3.31 -7.79
N VAL A 60 4.55 3.32 -8.75
CA VAL A 60 4.66 2.50 -9.97
C VAL A 60 4.32 3.31 -11.21
N GLU A 61 5.10 3.14 -12.27
CA GLU A 61 4.88 3.82 -13.56
C GLU A 61 3.92 3.01 -14.45
N VAL A 62 3.17 3.70 -15.31
CA VAL A 62 2.10 3.13 -16.15
C VAL A 62 2.56 1.97 -17.04
N GLY A 63 3.77 2.06 -17.61
CA GLY A 63 4.34 1.02 -18.47
C GLY A 63 5.17 -0.03 -17.73
N SER A 64 5.28 0.06 -16.40
CA SER A 64 6.13 -0.83 -15.63
C SER A 64 5.48 -2.21 -15.47
N PRO A 65 6.21 -3.32 -15.69
CA PRO A 65 5.72 -4.65 -15.35
C PRO A 65 5.50 -4.83 -13.84
N GLU A 66 6.09 -3.96 -13.00
CA GLU A 66 5.85 -3.97 -11.56
C GLU A 66 4.40 -3.65 -11.19
N LEU A 67 3.60 -3.09 -12.11
CA LEU A 67 2.17 -2.86 -11.90
C LEU A 67 1.45 -4.13 -11.46
N PHE A 68 1.88 -5.30 -11.95
CA PHE A 68 1.31 -6.60 -11.61
C PHE A 68 1.69 -7.09 -10.19
N ASN A 69 2.62 -6.44 -9.51
CA ASN A 69 2.94 -6.72 -8.10
C ASN A 69 1.95 -6.08 -7.13
N PHE A 70 1.12 -5.13 -7.60
CA PHE A 70 0.17 -4.42 -6.78
C PHE A 70 -1.25 -4.91 -7.09
N PRO A 71 -1.91 -5.64 -6.17
CA PRO A 71 -3.29 -6.09 -6.39
C PRO A 71 -4.30 -4.94 -6.38
N PHE A 72 -3.88 -3.76 -5.90
CA PHE A 72 -4.67 -2.54 -5.91
C PHE A 72 -3.77 -1.35 -6.28
N VAL A 73 -4.15 -0.63 -7.34
CA VAL A 73 -3.45 0.57 -7.81
C VAL A 73 -4.36 1.78 -7.63
N HIS A 74 -3.87 2.78 -6.91
CA HIS A 74 -4.51 4.07 -6.70
C HIS A 74 -3.92 5.10 -7.67
N MET A 75 -4.80 5.90 -8.26
CA MET A 75 -4.42 7.01 -9.12
C MET A 75 -5.16 8.25 -8.63
N THR A 76 -4.43 9.36 -8.47
CA THR A 76 -4.94 10.65 -8.00
C THR A 76 -4.27 11.78 -8.77
N GLY A 77 -4.85 12.98 -8.74
CA GLY A 77 -4.26 14.21 -9.27
C GLY A 77 -5.26 15.05 -10.07
N HIS A 78 -4.80 16.23 -10.47
CA HIS A 78 -5.52 17.27 -11.19
C HIS A 78 -4.82 17.53 -12.53
N GLY A 79 -5.59 17.83 -13.58
CA GLY A 79 -5.06 18.10 -14.91
C GLY A 79 -4.99 16.87 -15.81
N ASN A 80 -4.07 16.89 -16.78
CA ASN A 80 -4.01 15.87 -17.81
C ASN A 80 -3.27 14.61 -17.32
N VAL A 81 -3.80 13.47 -17.75
CA VAL A 81 -3.22 12.15 -17.53
C VAL A 81 -2.80 11.59 -18.86
N VAL A 82 -1.53 11.26 -18.99
CA VAL A 82 -0.91 10.72 -20.19
C VAL A 82 -0.21 9.42 -19.84
N PHE A 83 -0.60 8.37 -20.56
CA PHE A 83 -0.10 7.00 -20.39
C PHE A 83 0.88 6.58 -21.49
N SER A 84 1.07 7.42 -22.51
CA SER A 84 2.00 7.25 -23.61
C SER A 84 3.43 7.67 -23.26
#